data_AF-A0A0D8Y6B9-F1
#
_entry.id   AF-A0A0D8Y6B9-F1
#
_cell.length_a   1.000
_cell.length_b   1.000
_cell.length_c   1.000
_cell.angle_alpha   90.00
_cell.angle_beta   90.00
_cell.angle_gamma   90.00
#
_symmetry.space_group_name_H-M   'P 1'
#
loop_
_entity.id
_entity.type
_entity.pdbx_description
1 polymer ?
#
loop_
_entity_poly.entity_id
_entity_poly.type
_entity_poly.pdbx_seq_one_letter_code
_entity_poly.pdbx_strand_id
1 'polypeptide(L)'
;MASCCNEDLLLQINKARFEFLVVMLKSAGNVPRIELLEMGPSIDFKVDRTKIASDSLFKAACKKPKSLTAKRRKNMSEDVFGSQLARVHIGKQNIDAIQTRKVKALRKFSSATKIDPKGDVSSGWKKDGGNHYNGEAME
;
A
#
# COMPACT_ATOMS: atom_id res chain seq x y z
N MET A 1 -11.68 2.64 -43.83
CA MET A 1 -11.45 1.36 -43.12
C MET A 1 -12.71 1.04 -42.32
N ALA A 2 -13.55 0.18 -42.89
CA ALA A 2 -14.73 -0.34 -42.22
C ALA A 2 -14.31 -1.47 -41.27
N SER A 3 -14.56 -1.33 -39.97
CA SER A 3 -14.80 -2.48 -39.10
C SER A 3 -16.32 -2.59 -38.99
N CYS A 4 -16.97 -3.29 -39.91
CA CYS A 4 -17.14 -4.74 -39.86
C CYS A 4 -17.65 -5.16 -38.47
N CYS A 5 -18.98 -5.15 -38.36
CA CYS A 5 -19.79 -6.21 -37.79
C CYS A 5 -19.25 -6.87 -36.51
N ASN A 6 -19.76 -6.41 -35.37
CA ASN A 6 -20.08 -7.36 -34.30
C ASN A 6 -21.52 -7.82 -34.55
N GLU A 7 -21.67 -8.74 -35.51
CA GLU A 7 -22.86 -9.57 -35.65
C GLU A 7 -22.88 -10.60 -34.50
N ASP A 8 -24.10 -10.93 -34.06
CA ASP A 8 -24.44 -12.22 -33.43
C ASP A 8 -23.98 -12.55 -32.01
N LEU A 9 -24.04 -11.60 -31.06
CA LEU A 9 -24.00 -11.95 -29.64
C LEU A 9 -24.95 -11.11 -28.79
N LEU A 10 -26.28 -11.21 -29.00
CA LEU A 10 -27.23 -10.94 -27.92
C LEU A 10 -28.38 -11.95 -27.93
N LEU A 11 -28.15 -13.01 -27.14
CA LEU A 11 -29.07 -14.03 -26.67
C LEU A 11 -30.53 -13.57 -26.52
N GLN A 12 -31.47 -14.34 -27.07
CA GLN A 12 -32.54 -15.07 -26.35
C GLN A 12 -33.04 -14.50 -25.00
N ILE A 13 -33.41 -13.22 -24.89
CA ILE A 13 -34.12 -12.71 -23.71
C ILE A 13 -35.63 -12.96 -23.88
N ASN A 14 -36.03 -14.21 -24.08
CA ASN A 14 -37.39 -14.52 -24.52
C ASN A 14 -38.40 -14.80 -23.39
N LYS A 15 -38.08 -14.42 -22.14
CA LYS A 15 -39.07 -14.46 -21.05
C LYS A 15 -38.64 -13.60 -19.87
N ALA A 16 -39.28 -12.45 -19.67
CA ALA A 16 -39.16 -11.69 -18.43
C ALA A 16 -40.49 -11.80 -17.69
N ARG A 17 -40.50 -12.49 -16.55
CA ARG A 17 -41.67 -12.50 -15.64
C ARG A 17 -41.49 -11.35 -14.67
N PHE A 18 -42.38 -10.37 -14.73
CA PHE A 18 -42.17 -9.07 -14.06
C PHE A 18 -42.57 -9.06 -12.60
N GLU A 19 -43.36 -10.02 -12.14
CA GLU A 19 -43.97 -9.93 -10.83
C GLU A 19 -44.03 -11.30 -10.14
N PHE A 20 -43.48 -11.35 -8.93
CA PHE A 20 -43.65 -12.45 -8.00
C PHE A 20 -43.83 -11.84 -6.61
N LEU A 21 -44.80 -12.34 -5.86
CA LEU A 21 -44.92 -12.04 -4.45
C LEU A 21 -44.02 -12.99 -3.67
N VAL A 22 -43.13 -12.41 -2.87
CA VAL A 22 -42.24 -13.17 -1.98
C VAL A 22 -42.99 -13.49 -0.70
N VAL A 23 -43.26 -14.77 -0.47
CA VAL A 23 -43.87 -15.26 0.76
C VAL A 23 -42.79 -15.87 1.65
N MET A 24 -42.70 -15.40 2.88
CA MET A 24 -41.74 -15.88 3.87
C MET A 24 -42.42 -16.85 4.83
N LEU A 25 -42.01 -18.10 4.78
CA LEU A 25 -42.46 -19.15 5.69
C LEU A 25 -41.49 -19.32 6.85
N LYS A 26 -42.03 -19.79 7.98
CA LYS A 26 -41.25 -20.11 9.18
C LYS A 26 -40.18 -21.15 8.83
N SER A 27 -38.94 -20.86 9.20
CA SER A 27 -37.82 -21.79 9.16
C SER A 27 -37.27 -22.02 10.57
N ALA A 28 -36.37 -23.00 10.70
CA ALA A 28 -35.70 -23.34 11.96
C ALA A 28 -34.50 -22.41 12.30
N GLY A 29 -34.07 -21.56 11.36
CA GLY A 29 -32.91 -20.67 11.54
C GLY A 29 -33.24 -19.19 11.33
N ASN A 30 -32.20 -18.35 11.29
CA ASN A 30 -32.34 -16.89 11.11
C ASN A 30 -32.76 -16.48 9.68
N VAL A 31 -32.73 -17.40 8.71
CA VAL A 31 -33.12 -17.15 7.32
C VAL A 31 -34.47 -17.82 7.06
N PRO A 32 -35.54 -17.07 6.71
CA PRO A 32 -36.86 -17.64 6.45
C PRO A 32 -36.87 -18.48 5.17
N ARG A 33 -37.83 -19.42 5.07
CA ARG A 33 -38.02 -20.19 3.82
C ARG A 33 -38.81 -19.33 2.84
N ILE A 34 -38.25 -19.10 1.66
CA ILE A 34 -38.84 -18.22 0.64
C ILE A 34 -39.63 -19.07 -0.35
N GLU A 35 -40.91 -18.74 -0.53
CA GLU A 35 -41.75 -19.21 -1.63
C GLU A 35 -42.11 -18.03 -2.53
N LEU A 36 -42.20 -18.28 -3.83
CA LEU A 36 -42.53 -17.28 -4.84
C LEU A 36 -43.90 -17.61 -5.40
N LEU A 37 -44.85 -16.69 -5.24
CA LEU A 37 -46.15 -16.77 -5.88
C LEU A 37 -46.14 -15.90 -7.14
N GLU A 38 -46.49 -16.47 -8.28
CA GLU A 38 -46.64 -15.69 -9.51
C GLU A 38 -47.83 -14.75 -9.38
N MET A 39 -47.56 -13.46 -9.50
CA MET A 39 -48.56 -12.39 -9.46
C MET A 39 -48.27 -11.50 -10.66
N GLY A 40 -49.27 -10.85 -11.25
CA GLY A 40 -49.05 -9.89 -12.32
C GLY A 40 -48.99 -10.43 -13.75
N PRO A 41 -48.74 -9.56 -14.75
CA PRO A 41 -48.74 -9.93 -16.16
C PRO A 41 -47.47 -10.68 -16.56
N SER A 42 -47.64 -11.84 -17.21
CA SER A 42 -46.55 -12.55 -17.88
C SER A 42 -46.39 -12.00 -19.30
N ILE A 43 -45.27 -11.34 -19.58
CA ILE A 43 -45.01 -10.69 -20.86
C ILE A 43 -43.70 -11.20 -21.45
N ASP A 44 -43.74 -11.66 -22.69
CA ASP A 44 -42.54 -12.08 -23.44
C ASP A 44 -42.03 -10.88 -24.26
N PHE A 45 -40.81 -10.44 -23.99
CA PHE A 45 -40.18 -9.31 -24.69
C PHE A 45 -39.29 -9.81 -25.82
N LYS A 46 -39.25 -9.06 -26.91
CA LYS A 46 -38.28 -9.22 -28.00
C LYS A 46 -37.63 -7.87 -28.30
N VAL A 47 -36.33 -7.87 -28.49
CA VAL A 47 -35.58 -6.65 -28.79
C VAL A 47 -35.59 -6.43 -30.30
N ASP A 48 -36.29 -5.39 -30.76
CA ASP A 48 -36.41 -5.10 -32.20
C ASP A 48 -35.43 -4.02 -32.69
N ARG A 49 -35.45 -2.82 -32.10
CA ARG A 49 -34.56 -1.70 -32.51
C ARG A 49 -33.78 -1.20 -31.30
N THR A 50 -32.48 -1.01 -31.46
CA THR A 50 -31.59 -0.49 -30.41
C THR A 50 -30.96 0.82 -30.82
N LYS A 51 -31.07 1.84 -29.96
CA LYS A 51 -30.33 3.10 -30.08
C LYS A 51 -29.40 3.25 -28.88
N ILE A 52 -28.18 2.79 -29.02
CA ILE A 52 -27.17 2.87 -27.96
C ILE A 52 -26.67 4.32 -27.88
N ALA A 53 -26.43 4.81 -26.66
CA ALA A 53 -25.87 6.13 -26.42
C ALA A 53 -24.41 6.21 -26.90
N SER A 54 -23.95 7.41 -27.27
CA SER A 54 -22.52 7.64 -27.52
C SER A 54 -21.71 7.51 -26.22
N ASP A 55 -20.45 7.10 -26.37
CA ASP A 55 -19.53 6.92 -25.24
C ASP A 55 -19.40 8.14 -24.33
N SER A 56 -19.41 9.35 -24.90
CA SER A 56 -19.31 10.59 -24.14
C SER A 56 -20.53 10.83 -23.26
N LEU A 57 -21.73 10.57 -23.78
CA LEU A 57 -23.00 10.73 -23.08
C LEU A 57 -23.14 9.68 -21.97
N PHE A 58 -22.77 8.43 -22.26
CA PHE A 58 -22.79 7.35 -21.26
C PHE A 58 -21.85 7.66 -20.08
N LYS A 59 -20.62 8.11 -20.36
CA LYS A 59 -19.65 8.50 -19.33
C LYS A 59 -20.13 9.69 -18.49
N ALA A 60 -20.81 10.65 -19.12
CA ALA A 60 -21.37 11.80 -18.42
C ALA A 60 -22.51 11.38 -17.47
N ALA A 61 -23.43 10.52 -17.92
CA ALA A 61 -24.55 10.03 -17.13
C ALA A 61 -24.10 9.16 -15.94
N CYS A 62 -23.06 8.35 -16.11
CA CYS A 62 -22.54 7.48 -15.04
C CYS A 62 -21.56 8.19 -14.08
N LYS A 63 -21.39 9.52 -14.20
CA LYS A 63 -20.47 10.28 -13.34
C LYS A 63 -21.04 10.43 -11.93
N LYS A 64 -20.42 9.78 -10.96
CA LYS A 64 -20.75 9.98 -9.53
C LYS A 64 -20.30 11.36 -9.04
N PRO A 65 -21.08 12.04 -8.17
CA PRO A 65 -20.66 13.31 -7.60
C PRO A 65 -19.41 13.12 -6.72
N LYS A 66 -18.54 14.14 -6.73
CA LYS A 66 -17.25 14.11 -6.01
C LYS A 66 -17.44 14.02 -4.48
N SER A 67 -18.58 14.46 -3.96
CA SER A 67 -18.94 14.35 -2.54
C SER A 67 -19.16 12.91 -2.10
N LEU A 68 -19.83 12.08 -2.92
CA LEU A 68 -20.01 10.65 -2.62
C LEU A 68 -18.72 9.85 -2.80
N THR A 69 -17.88 10.24 -3.75
CA THR A 69 -16.62 9.55 -4.03
C THR A 69 -15.47 10.28 -3.34
N ALA A 70 -15.48 10.27 -2.00
CA ALA A 70 -14.38 10.82 -1.22
C ALA A 70 -13.08 10.08 -1.59
N LYS A 71 -12.15 10.77 -2.24
CA LYS A 71 -10.85 10.20 -2.58
C LYS A 71 -10.07 10.03 -1.28
N ARG A 72 -9.77 8.78 -0.92
CA ARG A 72 -8.91 8.48 0.22
C ARG A 72 -7.54 9.14 0.01
N ARG A 73 -7.14 10.00 0.95
CA ARG A 73 -5.79 10.56 1.00
C ARG A 73 -4.85 9.50 1.57
N LYS A 74 -3.72 9.22 0.91
CA LYS A 74 -2.74 8.22 1.37
C LYS A 74 -2.22 8.62 2.77
N ASN A 75 -2.02 7.62 3.63
CA ASN A 75 -1.51 7.78 5.00
C ASN A 75 -2.41 8.61 5.95
N MET A 76 -3.64 8.97 5.55
CA MET A 76 -4.67 9.51 6.44
C MET A 76 -5.79 8.49 6.61
N SER A 77 -6.27 8.35 7.83
CA SER A 77 -7.45 7.56 8.20
C SER A 77 -8.34 8.39 9.12
N GLU A 78 -9.66 8.15 9.04
CA GLU A 78 -10.64 8.76 9.94
C GLU A 78 -11.06 7.72 10.97
N ASP A 79 -11.09 8.12 12.23
CA ASP A 79 -11.59 7.30 13.33
C ASP A 79 -13.13 7.32 13.38
N VAL A 80 -13.75 6.41 14.13
CA VAL A 80 -15.23 6.29 14.27
C VAL A 80 -15.86 7.58 14.79
N PHE A 81 -15.09 8.39 15.53
CA PHE A 81 -15.47 9.71 16.03
C PHE A 81 -15.10 10.89 15.10
N GLY A 82 -14.66 10.62 13.87
CA GLY A 82 -14.33 11.65 12.88
C GLY A 82 -12.97 12.36 13.08
N SER A 83 -12.14 11.90 14.01
CA SER A 83 -10.79 12.42 14.19
C SER A 83 -9.86 11.94 13.05
N GLN A 84 -9.04 12.86 12.51
CA GLN A 84 -8.09 12.53 11.44
C GLN A 84 -6.77 12.01 12.03
N LEU A 85 -6.40 10.79 11.69
CA LEU A 85 -5.15 10.14 12.08
C LEU A 85 -4.20 10.05 10.88
N ALA A 86 -2.94 10.44 11.06
CA ALA A 86 -1.91 10.37 10.04
C ALA A 86 -0.83 9.34 10.43
N ARG A 87 -0.39 8.51 9.48
CA ARG A 87 0.67 7.52 9.68
C ARG A 87 2.01 8.06 9.17
N VAL A 88 3.00 8.08 10.05
CA VAL A 88 4.40 8.39 9.71
C VAL A 88 5.17 7.08 9.61
N HIS A 89 5.80 6.83 8.45
CA HIS A 89 6.64 5.66 8.25
C HIS A 89 8.10 6.05 8.46
N ILE A 90 8.66 5.67 9.62
CA ILE A 90 10.06 5.87 9.93
C ILE A 90 10.86 4.75 9.25
N GLY A 91 11.91 5.11 8.50
CA GLY A 91 12.80 4.14 7.86
C GLY A 91 13.70 3.41 8.86
N LYS A 92 14.39 2.37 8.40
CA LYS A 92 15.41 1.68 9.23
C LYS A 92 16.60 2.61 9.46
N GLN A 93 16.92 2.91 10.73
CA GLN A 93 18.07 3.72 11.10
C GLN A 93 19.31 2.83 11.27
N ASN A 94 20.31 2.99 10.39
CA ASN A 94 21.58 2.27 10.48
C ASN A 94 22.57 3.08 11.33
N ILE A 95 22.79 2.64 12.58
CA ILE A 95 23.65 3.33 13.56
C ILE A 95 25.12 2.91 13.40
N ASP A 96 25.37 1.74 12.80
CA ASP A 96 26.71 1.16 12.66
C ASP A 96 27.63 1.95 11.72
N ALA A 97 27.05 2.74 10.81
CA ALA A 97 27.80 3.63 9.93
C ALA A 97 28.31 4.90 10.65
N ILE A 98 27.79 5.20 11.85
CA ILE A 98 28.10 6.44 12.55
C ILE A 98 29.40 6.25 13.35
N GLN A 99 30.52 6.78 12.84
CA GLN A 99 31.73 6.92 13.65
C GLN A 99 31.61 8.13 14.58
N THR A 100 31.79 7.91 15.88
CA THR A 100 31.83 8.99 16.87
C THR A 100 33.16 9.73 16.83
N ARG A 101 33.17 10.98 17.31
CA ARG A 101 34.38 11.79 17.37
C ARG A 101 35.43 11.10 18.24
N LYS A 102 36.61 10.83 17.66
CA LYS A 102 37.74 10.18 18.34
C LYS A 102 38.46 11.16 19.28
N VAL A 103 37.89 11.36 20.47
CA VAL A 103 38.48 12.22 21.51
C VAL A 103 39.62 11.51 22.26
N LYS A 104 40.56 12.31 22.79
CA LYS A 104 41.77 11.81 23.45
C LYS A 104 41.48 10.88 24.64
N ALA A 105 40.39 11.13 25.37
CA ALA A 105 39.97 10.32 26.51
C ALA A 105 39.53 8.88 26.15
N LEU A 106 39.03 8.67 24.92
CA LEU A 106 38.57 7.35 24.44
C LEU A 106 39.68 6.56 23.72
N ARG A 107 40.86 7.16 23.55
CA ARG A 107 42.01 6.45 22.99
C ARG A 107 42.52 5.49 24.06
N LYS A 108 42.61 4.20 23.71
CA LYS A 108 43.22 3.20 24.58
C LYS A 108 44.70 3.54 24.74
N PHE A 109 45.07 4.10 25.89
CA PHE A 109 46.46 4.25 26.25
C PHE A 109 47.03 2.86 26.53
N SER A 110 48.11 2.50 25.84
CA SER A 110 48.82 1.22 26.00
C SER A 110 49.57 1.10 27.33
N SER A 111 49.27 1.95 28.33
CA SER A 111 49.88 1.94 29.66
C SER A 111 49.03 1.24 30.73
N ALA A 112 47.89 0.64 30.38
CA ALA A 112 47.33 -0.41 31.21
C ALA A 112 48.17 -1.67 30.98
N THR A 113 49.21 -1.84 31.81
CA THR A 113 50.01 -3.05 31.95
C THR A 113 49.10 -4.27 31.82
N LYS A 114 49.24 -5.03 30.73
CA LYS A 114 48.77 -6.41 30.74
C LYS A 114 49.72 -7.17 31.65
N ILE A 115 49.23 -7.60 32.81
CA ILE A 115 49.96 -8.49 33.70
C ILE A 115 49.76 -9.90 33.14
N ASP A 116 50.77 -10.41 32.45
CA ASP A 116 50.87 -11.83 32.11
C ASP A 116 51.30 -12.60 33.38
N PRO A 117 50.73 -13.80 33.69
CA PRO A 117 50.89 -14.46 35.00
C PRO A 117 52.27 -15.08 35.27
N LYS A 118 53.27 -14.85 34.42
CA LYS A 118 54.68 -15.19 34.68
C LYS A 118 55.52 -13.98 34.32
N GLY A 119 55.96 -13.26 35.35
CA GLY A 119 56.61 -11.97 35.22
C GLY A 119 58.05 -12.05 34.78
N ASP A 120 58.39 -11.27 33.75
CA ASP A 120 59.70 -10.69 33.51
C ASP A 120 59.50 -9.34 32.80
N VAL A 121 59.99 -8.25 33.40
CA VAL A 121 59.88 -6.89 32.87
C VAL A 121 61.21 -6.51 32.19
N SER A 122 61.26 -6.56 30.86
CA SER A 122 62.38 -5.99 30.11
C SER A 122 62.08 -4.54 29.73
N SER A 123 62.81 -3.59 30.32
CA SER A 123 62.74 -2.17 29.99
C SER A 123 63.44 -1.87 28.65
N GLY A 124 62.68 -1.83 27.57
CA GLY A 124 63.16 -1.37 26.26
C GLY A 124 62.93 0.12 26.06
N TRP A 125 63.93 0.95 26.35
CA TRP A 125 63.97 2.32 25.81
C TRP A 125 64.08 2.22 24.28
N LYS A 126 63.08 2.73 23.54
CA LYS A 126 63.25 3.05 22.12
C LYS A 126 63.50 4.54 21.99
N LYS A 127 64.71 4.85 21.54
CA LYS A 127 65.21 6.17 21.18
C LYS A 127 64.25 6.86 20.21
N ASP A 128 63.88 8.10 20.52
CA ASP A 128 63.34 9.03 19.55
C ASP A 128 64.40 9.25 18.46
N GLY A 129 64.08 8.89 17.24
CA GLY A 129 64.96 9.02 16.09
C GLY A 129 64.24 9.70 14.94
N GLY A 130 64.70 10.90 14.61
CA GLY A 130 64.80 11.35 13.22
C GLY A 130 63.64 12.17 12.67
N ASN A 131 63.89 13.48 12.57
CA ASN A 131 63.14 14.46 11.82
C ASN A 131 63.29 14.18 10.30
N HIS A 132 62.22 14.33 9.51
CA HIS A 132 62.32 14.51 8.04
C HIS A 132 61.35 15.62 7.63
N TYR A 133 61.91 16.80 7.34
CA TYR A 133 61.22 17.84 6.58
C TYR A 133 61.20 17.39 5.11
N ASN A 134 60.01 17.19 4.55
CA ASN A 134 59.85 17.24 3.10
C ASN A 134 59.41 18.67 2.76
N GLY A 135 60.35 19.44 2.20
CA GLY A 135 60.03 20.68 1.52
C GLY A 135 59.38 20.35 0.18
N GLU A 136 58.11 20.68 0.01
CA GLU A 136 57.51 20.82 -1.31
C GLU A 136 57.71 22.28 -1.74
N ALA A 137 58.61 22.45 -2.71
CA ALA A 137 58.81 23.69 -3.43
C ALA A 137 57.53 24.04 -4.19
N MET A 138 57.09 25.29 -4.05
CA MET A 138 56.16 25.91 -4.98
C MET A 138 56.81 26.01 -6.36
N GLU A 139 56.16 25.45 -7.37
CA GLU A 139 56.09 26.02 -8.73
C GLU A 139 54.76 25.64 -9.39
#